data_AF-A0A2J6SKS3-F1
#
_entry.id   AF-A0A2J6SKS3-F1
#
_cell.length_a   1.000
_cell.length_b   1.000
_cell.length_c   1.000
_cell.angle_alpha   90.00
_cell.angle_beta   90.00
_cell.angle_gamma   90.00
#
_symmetry.space_group_name_H-M   'P 1'
#
loop_
_entity.id
_entity.type
_entity.pdbx_description
1 polymer ?
#
loop_
_entity_poly.entity_id
_entity_poly.type
_entity_poly.pdbx_seq_one_letter_code
_entity_poly.pdbx_strand_id
1 'polypeptide(L)'
;MNMKLDVDKQAALDLHNQAHREAPGAQLLDLVWDNDLAGDAEAWALQMAVTGYFKYFPQRENGENIAYFGPAGNCNYIAATQAWIEEKQLYHGQVLTAKPRHEAEEDQQKQWGSLHGDYLTRSG
;
A
#
# COMPACT_ATOMS: atom_id res chain seq x y z
N MET A 1 21.42 1.48 13.87
CA MET A 1 20.77 0.84 15.03
C MET A 1 19.56 0.09 14.47
N ASN A 2 19.54 -1.25 14.51
CA ASN A 2 18.33 -2.01 14.14
C ASN A 2 17.30 -1.83 15.27
N MET A 3 16.47 -0.80 15.15
CA MET A 3 15.28 -0.69 15.98
C MET A 3 14.35 -1.85 15.60
N LYS A 4 14.01 -2.66 16.60
CA LYS A 4 12.99 -3.70 16.45
C LYS A 4 11.67 -3.02 16.06
N LEU A 5 11.03 -3.48 14.98
CA LEU A 5 9.70 -3.02 14.62
C LEU A 5 8.73 -3.26 15.77
N ASP A 6 7.75 -2.37 15.92
CA ASP A 6 6.61 -2.66 16.78
C ASP A 6 5.78 -3.82 16.19
N VAL A 7 4.87 -4.36 17.01
CA VAL A 7 4.10 -5.56 16.66
C VAL A 7 3.20 -5.33 15.43
N ASP A 8 2.67 -4.11 15.26
CA ASP A 8 1.76 -3.79 14.16
C ASP A 8 2.52 -3.68 12.83
N LYS A 9 3.65 -2.97 12.83
CA LYS A 9 4.55 -2.88 11.67
C LYS A 9 5.11 -4.24 11.27
N GLN A 10 5.52 -5.05 12.24
CA GLN A 10 6.01 -6.40 11.96
C GLN A 10 4.91 -7.28 11.35
N ALA A 11 3.69 -7.25 11.91
CA ALA A 11 2.58 -8.04 11.39
C ALA A 11 2.19 -7.60 9.97
N ALA A 12 2.21 -6.29 9.68
CA ALA A 12 1.98 -5.77 8.33
C ALA A 12 3.06 -6.24 7.34
N LEU A 13 4.33 -6.20 7.72
CA LEU A 13 5.43 -6.73 6.90
C LEU A 13 5.28 -8.23 6.63
N ASP A 14 4.93 -9.01 7.65
CA ASP A 14 4.73 -10.45 7.52
C ASP A 14 3.57 -10.78 6.56
N LEU A 15 2.47 -10.03 6.63
CA LEU A 15 1.34 -10.18 5.70
C LEU A 15 1.73 -9.85 4.25
N HIS A 16 2.49 -8.78 4.02
CA HIS A 16 2.99 -8.44 2.68
C HIS A 16 3.88 -9.56 2.12
N ASN A 17 4.81 -10.08 2.94
CA ASN A 17 5.71 -11.16 2.53
C ASN A 17 4.95 -12.47 2.29
N GLN A 18 3.93 -12.77 3.09
CA GLN A 18 3.05 -13.90 2.81
C GLN A 18 2.35 -13.74 1.46
N ALA A 19 1.77 -12.56 1.17
CA ALA A 19 1.11 -12.28 -0.10
C ALA A 19 2.07 -12.38 -1.29
N HIS A 20 3.32 -11.90 -1.16
CA HIS A 20 4.37 -12.04 -2.18
C HIS A 20 4.66 -13.51 -2.53
N ARG A 21 4.76 -14.37 -1.51
CA ARG A 21 5.04 -15.80 -1.68
C ARG A 21 3.85 -16.57 -2.28
N GLU A 22 2.63 -16.13 -2.00
CA GLU A 22 1.38 -16.73 -2.52
C GLU A 22 0.95 -16.17 -3.89
N ALA A 23 1.64 -15.15 -4.40
CA ALA A 23 1.32 -14.55 -5.69
C ALA A 23 1.59 -15.55 -6.83
N PRO A 24 0.61 -15.80 -7.72
CA PRO A 24 0.83 -16.68 -8.86
C PRO A 24 1.79 -16.02 -9.85
N GLY A 25 2.83 -16.75 -10.28
CA GLY A 25 3.81 -16.26 -11.25
C GLY A 25 5.24 -16.38 -10.75
N ALA A 26 6.05 -15.35 -10.99
CA ALA A 26 7.43 -15.29 -10.52
C ALA A 26 7.48 -15.13 -9.00
N GLN A 27 8.42 -15.82 -8.35
CA GLN A 27 8.64 -15.69 -6.92
C GLN A 27 9.12 -14.26 -6.62
N LEU A 28 8.26 -13.47 -6.00
CA LEU A 28 8.61 -12.13 -5.54
C LEU A 28 9.51 -12.27 -4.32
N LEU A 29 10.55 -11.44 -4.26
CA LEU A 29 11.43 -11.38 -3.10
C LEU A 29 10.67 -10.86 -1.89
N ASP A 30 11.06 -11.33 -0.71
CA ASP A 30 10.59 -10.77 0.54
C ASP A 30 11.02 -9.30 0.64
N LEU A 31 10.10 -8.50 1.14
CA LEU A 31 10.29 -7.11 1.47
C LEU A 31 10.95 -6.97 2.85
N VAL A 32 11.58 -5.82 3.03
CA VAL A 32 12.08 -5.35 4.33
C VAL A 32 11.51 -3.98 4.63
N TRP A 33 11.36 -3.70 5.92
CA TRP A 33 10.91 -2.38 6.36
C TRP A 33 11.96 -1.32 6.07
N ASP A 34 11.54 -0.21 5.49
CA ASP A 34 12.38 0.96 5.21
C ASP A 34 11.85 2.14 6.02
N ASN A 35 12.70 2.70 6.89
CA ASN A 35 12.31 3.80 7.75
C ASN A 35 12.16 5.13 7.01
N ASP A 36 12.89 5.31 5.91
CA ASP A 36 12.79 6.54 5.12
C ASP A 36 11.47 6.53 4.33
N LEU A 37 11.14 5.39 3.71
CA LEU A 37 9.84 5.19 3.06
C LEU A 37 8.67 5.35 4.05
N ALA A 38 8.78 4.75 5.25
CA ALA A 38 7.76 4.91 6.28
C ALA A 38 7.58 6.37 6.73
N GLY A 39 8.68 7.12 6.83
CA GLY A 39 8.65 8.55 7.18
C GLY A 39 7.98 9.40 6.11
N ASP A 40 8.28 9.14 4.84
CA ASP A 40 7.67 9.83 3.71
C ASP A 40 6.16 9.54 3.63
N ALA A 41 5.76 8.27 3.84
CA ALA A 41 4.37 7.85 3.88
C ALA A 41 3.59 8.55 5.02
N GLU A 42 4.17 8.63 6.21
CA GLU A 42 3.57 9.33 7.35
C GLU A 42 3.40 10.83 7.05
N ALA A 43 4.44 11.48 6.52
CA ALA A 43 4.39 12.89 6.16
C ALA A 43 3.29 13.18 5.12
N TRP A 44 3.13 12.30 4.13
CA TRP A 44 2.09 12.44 3.12
C TRP A 44 0.69 12.19 3.67
N ALA A 45 0.52 11.17 4.51
CA ALA A 45 -0.76 10.90 5.18
C ALA A 45 -1.21 12.09 6.05
N LEU A 46 -0.28 12.72 6.77
CA LEU A 46 -0.55 13.94 7.54
C LEU A 46 -0.94 15.11 6.63
N GLN A 47 -0.26 15.29 5.49
CA GLN A 47 -0.62 16.31 4.51
C GLN A 47 -2.03 16.10 3.94
N MET A 48 -2.41 14.86 3.64
CA MET A 48 -3.77 14.53 3.19
C MET A 48 -4.81 14.79 4.28
N ALA A 49 -4.51 14.43 5.53
CA ALA A 49 -5.40 14.67 6.67
C ALA A 49 -5.65 16.17 6.91
N VAL A 50 -4.61 17.01 6.80
CA VAL A 50 -4.71 18.46 6.96
C VAL A 50 -5.49 19.11 5.82
N THR A 51 -5.26 18.65 4.60
CA THR A 51 -5.85 19.29 3.40
C THR A 51 -7.24 18.75 3.08
N GLY A 52 -7.59 17.56 3.57
CA GLY A 52 -8.85 16.87 3.24
C GLY A 52 -8.87 16.30 1.81
N TYR A 53 -7.75 16.34 1.09
CA TYR A 53 -7.65 15.85 -0.28
C TYR A 53 -6.89 14.52 -0.32
N PHE A 54 -7.56 13.49 -0.82
CA PHE A 54 -6.97 12.18 -1.03
C PHE A 54 -6.32 12.14 -2.42
N LYS A 55 -4.99 12.20 -2.47
CA LYS A 55 -4.24 12.28 -3.73
C LYS A 55 -2.92 11.54 -3.61
N TYR A 56 -2.46 11.01 -4.73
CA TYR A 56 -1.15 10.37 -4.82
C TYR A 56 0.00 11.34 -4.58
N PHE A 57 1.09 10.85 -3.99
CA PHE A 57 2.31 11.63 -3.80
C PHE A 57 2.87 12.10 -5.16
N PRO A 58 3.28 13.37 -5.30
CA PRO A 58 3.71 13.91 -6.59
C PRO A 58 5.01 13.28 -7.13
N GLN A 59 5.87 12.74 -6.25
CA GLN A 59 7.14 12.13 -6.62
C GLN A 59 6.99 10.61 -6.61
N ARG A 60 6.62 10.05 -7.78
CA ARG A 60 6.23 8.64 -7.96
C ARG A 60 7.40 7.67 -8.12
N GLU A 61 8.53 7.92 -7.45
CA GLU A 61 9.70 7.04 -7.57
C GLU A 61 9.45 5.69 -6.88
N ASN A 62 8.56 5.66 -5.88
CA ASN A 62 8.11 4.47 -5.17
C ASN A 62 6.65 4.14 -5.51
N GLY A 63 6.27 2.87 -5.35
CA GLY A 63 4.85 2.45 -5.40
C GLY A 63 4.07 3.06 -4.23
N GLU A 64 2.76 3.30 -4.43
CA GLU A 64 1.91 3.89 -3.40
C GLU A 64 0.54 3.19 -3.29
N ASN A 65 0.19 2.80 -2.07
CA ASN A 65 -1.11 2.29 -1.65
C ASN A 65 -1.65 3.13 -0.49
N ILE A 66 -2.79 3.81 -0.71
CA ILE A 66 -3.44 4.63 0.31
C ILE A 66 -4.71 3.94 0.82
N ALA A 67 -4.94 4.01 2.13
CA ALA A 67 -6.19 3.55 2.75
C ALA A 67 -6.80 4.66 3.60
N TYR A 68 -8.13 4.68 3.66
CA TYR A 68 -8.90 5.59 4.52
C TYR A 68 -9.90 4.78 5.33
N PHE A 69 -9.88 4.95 6.65
CA PHE A 69 -10.74 4.23 7.59
C PHE A 69 -11.62 5.20 8.38
N GLY A 70 -12.89 4.83 8.54
CA GLY A 70 -13.82 5.52 9.44
C GLY A 70 -14.50 4.51 10.39
N PRO A 71 -14.67 4.83 11.68
CA PRO A 71 -14.25 6.06 12.38
C PRO A 71 -12.74 6.10 12.71
N ALA A 72 -12.23 7.30 13.05
CA ALA A 72 -10.84 7.52 13.43
C ALA A 72 -10.43 6.63 14.64
N GLY A 73 -9.26 6.00 14.55
CA GLY A 73 -8.71 5.11 15.59
C GLY A 73 -8.68 3.61 15.23
N ASN A 74 -9.37 3.21 14.16
CA ASN A 74 -9.34 1.83 13.65
C ASN A 74 -8.29 1.59 12.56
N CYS A 75 -7.50 2.61 12.21
CA CYS A 75 -6.47 2.51 11.18
C CYS A 75 -5.14 2.11 11.84
N ASN A 76 -4.68 0.91 11.57
CA ASN A 76 -3.34 0.44 11.90
C ASN A 76 -2.73 -0.24 10.65
N TYR A 77 -1.41 -0.49 10.67
CA TYR A 77 -0.69 -1.02 9.50
C TYR A 77 -1.25 -2.38 9.08
N ILE A 78 -1.56 -3.26 10.03
CA ILE A 78 -2.09 -4.59 9.71
C ILE A 78 -3.46 -4.53 9.04
N ALA A 79 -4.38 -3.67 9.51
CA ALA A 79 -5.72 -3.53 8.93
C ALA A 79 -5.66 -2.94 7.51
N ALA A 80 -4.79 -1.96 7.27
CA ALA A 80 -4.52 -1.43 5.93
C ALA A 80 -4.02 -2.53 4.99
N THR A 81 -3.00 -3.28 5.41
CA THR A 81 -2.44 -4.37 4.60
C THR A 81 -3.47 -5.46 4.31
N GLN A 82 -4.25 -5.86 5.31
CA GLN A 82 -5.30 -6.87 5.13
C GLN A 82 -6.35 -6.42 4.12
N ALA A 83 -6.81 -5.16 4.20
CA ALA A 83 -7.78 -4.62 3.25
C ALA A 83 -7.26 -4.67 1.81
N TRP A 84 -6.00 -4.30 1.56
CA TRP A 84 -5.40 -4.38 0.22
C TRP A 84 -5.24 -5.82 -0.28
N ILE A 85 -4.88 -6.76 0.59
CA ILE A 85 -4.76 -8.18 0.20
C ILE A 85 -6.12 -8.77 -0.17
N GLU A 86 -7.18 -8.40 0.54
CA GLU A 86 -8.55 -8.87 0.30
C GLU A 86 -9.09 -8.47 -1.08
N GLU A 87 -8.62 -7.37 -1.65
CA GLU A 87 -8.94 -6.94 -3.02
C GLU A 87 -8.57 -8.00 -4.07
N LYS A 88 -7.64 -8.92 -3.77
CA LYS A 88 -7.27 -10.05 -4.65
C LYS A 88 -8.49 -10.87 -5.09
N GLN A 89 -9.53 -10.99 -4.25
CA GLN A 89 -10.74 -11.74 -4.59
C GLN A 89 -11.55 -11.10 -5.72
N LEU A 90 -11.40 -9.80 -5.93
CA LEU A 90 -12.06 -9.03 -6.98
C LEU A 90 -11.29 -9.07 -8.31
N TYR A 91 -10.05 -9.55 -8.29
CA TYR A 91 -9.23 -9.69 -9.48
C TYR A 91 -9.49 -11.04 -10.15
N HIS A 92 -9.86 -11.02 -11.43
CA HIS A 92 -10.18 -12.22 -12.21
C HIS A 92 -9.23 -12.41 -13.39
N GLY A 93 -7.99 -11.91 -13.29
CA GLY A 93 -6.95 -12.10 -14.30
C GLY A 93 -7.09 -11.18 -15.52
N GLN A 94 -7.83 -10.08 -15.38
CA GLN A 94 -7.97 -9.10 -16.47
C GLN A 94 -6.64 -8.39 -16.75
N VAL A 95 -6.38 -8.03 -18.02
CA VAL A 95 -5.17 -7.27 -18.38
C VAL A 95 -5.26 -5.85 -17.80
N LEU A 96 -4.23 -5.45 -17.06
CA LEU A 96 -4.11 -4.10 -16.52
C LEU A 96 -3.65 -3.17 -17.65
N THR A 97 -4.58 -2.43 -18.26
CA THR A 97 -4.22 -1.49 -19.33
C THR A 97 -3.95 -0.11 -18.75
N ALA A 98 -2.80 0.48 -19.09
CA ALA A 98 -2.33 1.77 -18.60
C ALA A 98 -3.07 3.00 -19.18
N LYS A 99 -4.28 2.86 -19.72
CA LYS A 99 -5.00 4.00 -20.30
C LYS A 99 -5.61 4.89 -19.21
N PRO A 100 -5.48 6.23 -19.30
CA PRO A 100 -6.13 7.14 -18.39
C PRO A 100 -7.63 7.04 -18.62
N ARG A 101 -8.30 6.60 -17.57
CA ARG A 101 -9.75 6.56 -17.43
C ARG A 101 -10.26 8.00 -17.29
N HIS A 102 -10.17 8.83 -18.32
CA HIS A 102 -10.59 10.24 -18.20
C HIS A 102 -12.08 10.52 -18.45
N GLU A 103 -12.94 9.49 -18.53
CA GLU A 103 -14.38 9.67 -18.81
C GLU A 103 -15.31 8.72 -18.00
N ALA A 104 -14.91 8.28 -16.81
CA ALA A 104 -15.77 7.55 -15.86
C ALA A 104 -15.44 7.88 -14.38
N GLU A 105 -15.06 9.13 -14.10
CA GLU A 105 -13.93 9.47 -13.22
C GLU A 105 -14.11 9.60 -11.71
N GLU A 106 -15.25 9.24 -11.11
CA GLU A 106 -15.37 9.32 -9.63
C GLU A 106 -15.40 7.96 -8.91
N ASP A 107 -15.77 6.87 -9.57
CA ASP A 107 -15.99 5.58 -8.86
C ASP A 107 -14.80 4.64 -8.85
N GLN A 108 -13.77 4.93 -9.65
CA GLN A 108 -12.82 3.92 -10.06
C GLN A 108 -11.39 4.21 -9.55
N GLN A 109 -11.16 5.39 -8.97
CA GLN A 109 -9.93 5.76 -8.24
C GLN A 109 -9.68 4.92 -6.99
N LYS A 110 -10.65 4.09 -6.58
CA LYS A 110 -10.56 3.13 -5.47
C LYS A 110 -9.96 1.76 -5.83
N GLN A 111 -9.54 1.52 -7.07
CA GLN A 111 -9.37 0.15 -7.55
C GLN A 111 -7.99 -0.24 -8.09
N TRP A 112 -6.95 0.58 -7.93
CA TRP A 112 -5.61 0.22 -8.41
C TRP A 112 -4.47 0.72 -7.51
N GLY A 113 -4.57 0.42 -6.21
CA GLY A 113 -3.42 0.43 -5.31
C GLY A 113 -2.44 -0.66 -5.75
N SER A 114 -1.53 -0.29 -6.64
CA SER A 114 -0.57 -1.20 -7.26
C SER A 114 0.52 -1.62 -6.27
N LEU A 115 0.16 -2.56 -5.40
CA LEU A 115 0.97 -3.70 -4.94
C LEU A 115 2.35 -3.49 -4.31
N HIS A 116 2.78 -2.30 -3.90
CA HIS A 116 3.92 -2.17 -3.00
C HIS A 116 3.59 -1.12 -1.94
N GLY A 117 3.51 -1.56 -0.68
CA GLY A 117 3.22 -0.70 0.45
C GLY A 117 4.33 0.35 0.65
N ASP A 118 3.91 1.56 0.95
CA ASP A 118 4.66 2.83 0.98
C ASP A 118 5.83 2.86 1.97
N TYR A 119 6.07 1.78 2.70
CA TYR A 119 7.04 1.65 3.78
C TYR A 119 8.00 0.47 3.60
N LEU A 120 7.92 -0.22 2.46
CA LEU A 120 8.67 -1.45 2.21
C LEU A 120 9.56 -1.34 0.97
N THR A 121 10.78 -1.85 1.08
CA THR A 121 11.71 -1.98 -0.05
C THR A 121 12.09 -3.44 -0.28
N ARG A 122 12.60 -3.77 -1.47
CA ARG A 122 13.03 -5.13 -1.81
C ARG A 122 14.25 -5.50 -0.97
N SER A 123 14.32 -6.76 -0.52
CA SER A 123 15.59 -7.29 -0.02
C SER A 123 16.63 -7.29 -1.15
N GLY A 124 17.76 -6.64 -0.89
CA GLY A 124 18.93 -6.60 -1.78
C GLY A 124 19.71 -7.91 -1.79
#